data_AF-A0A0F9HSB9-F1
#
_entry.id   AF-A0A0F9HSB9-F1
#
_cell.length_a   1.000
_cell.length_b   1.000
_cell.length_c   1.000
_cell.angle_alpha   90.00
_cell.angle_beta   90.00
_cell.angle_gamma   90.00
#
_symmetry.space_group_name_H-M   'P 1'
#
loop_
_entity.id
_entity.type
_entity.pdbx_description
1 polymer ?
#
loop_
_entity_poly.entity_id
_entity_poly.type
_entity_poly.pdbx_seq_one_letter_code
_entity_poly.pdbx_strand_id
1 'polypeptide(L)'
;LDTLQHPLHVPATKVTDGDMRTTGVTNWTAAGTGGTPTLAKSTATVRHGKQSLSITNDSSTTLGYAKSASMNMQGGTHVLVSCDVFITAGDSAKITLYDVTNSAAIDTAVAAGTGWVTLYFAVSTPATCEQVQIWLEAPAKSDVVYFDHAIVWPTNDFLIDPLSNIEYGHEVERIVYFPRGRALSATGDDNAYAVEGRAPEFYAHFKIDRDDSDVNPHRIQVIGVKKITQPMWLKAWVDYSIMSVDTDTTFANKDIVLNLAAADLLDNLALAAELDERPSIAERMTLRAIELRQEIFHLTRQFTREPKGRVDGSFRD
;
A
#
# COMPACT_ATOMS: atom_id res chain seq x y z
N LEU A 1 3.73 -18.37 -15.15
CA LEU A 1 4.12 -17.30 -14.20
C LEU A 1 2.97 -16.87 -13.29
N ASP A 2 1.70 -17.12 -13.68
CA ASP A 2 0.45 -16.85 -12.94
C ASP A 2 0.29 -17.48 -11.54
N THR A 3 1.34 -18.09 -11.00
CA THR A 3 1.32 -18.68 -9.65
C THR A 3 2.35 -18.03 -8.72
N LEU A 4 3.13 -17.06 -9.20
CA LEU A 4 4.12 -16.37 -8.39
C LEU A 4 3.48 -15.20 -7.65
N GLN A 5 3.68 -15.19 -6.34
CA GLN A 5 3.16 -14.17 -5.44
C GLN A 5 4.30 -13.48 -4.72
N HIS A 6 4.09 -12.24 -4.30
CA HIS A 6 5.03 -11.53 -3.45
C HIS A 6 4.34 -10.93 -2.24
N PRO A 7 5.05 -10.82 -1.10
CA PRO A 7 4.52 -10.14 0.05
C PRO A 7 4.37 -8.65 -0.25
N LEU A 8 3.27 -8.06 0.21
CA LEU A 8 2.97 -6.65 0.10
C LEU A 8 2.42 -6.14 1.44
N HIS A 9 2.87 -4.95 1.83
CA HIS A 9 2.24 -4.19 2.91
C HIS A 9 1.35 -3.11 2.28
N VAL A 10 0.06 -3.13 2.62
CA VAL A 10 -0.93 -2.17 2.13
C VAL A 10 -1.54 -1.44 3.34
N PRO A 11 -1.53 -0.10 3.37
CA PRO A 11 -2.14 0.65 4.46
C PRO A 11 -3.66 0.47 4.44
N ALA A 12 -4.26 0.14 5.59
CA ALA A 12 -5.72 0.14 5.72
C ALA A 12 -6.20 1.58 5.91
N THR A 13 -6.92 2.11 4.92
CA THR A 13 -7.32 3.52 4.88
C THR A 13 -8.66 3.69 4.17
N LYS A 14 -9.43 4.70 4.58
CA LYS A 14 -10.62 5.15 3.83
C LYS A 14 -10.27 6.10 2.67
N VAL A 15 -9.02 6.55 2.58
CA VAL A 15 -8.53 7.47 1.56
C VAL A 15 -8.36 6.73 0.23
N THR A 16 -9.08 7.15 -0.81
CA THR A 16 -8.84 6.68 -2.18
C THR A 16 -7.40 6.99 -2.60
N ASP A 17 -6.67 5.98 -3.09
CA ASP A 17 -5.24 6.09 -3.40
C ASP A 17 -4.37 6.54 -2.20
N GLY A 18 -4.81 6.25 -0.98
CA GLY A 18 -4.03 6.48 0.23
C GLY A 18 -2.78 5.59 0.34
N ASP A 19 -2.66 4.55 -0.48
CA ASP A 19 -1.45 3.73 -0.59
C ASP A 19 -0.49 4.20 -1.70
N MET A 20 -0.87 5.28 -2.37
CA MET A 20 -0.19 5.93 -3.48
C MET A 20 0.03 5.07 -4.72
N ARG A 21 -0.56 3.88 -4.87
CA ARG A 21 -0.25 2.95 -5.98
C ARG A 21 -0.97 3.24 -7.29
N THR A 22 -1.98 4.10 -7.32
CA THR A 22 -2.65 4.46 -8.57
C THR A 22 -1.73 5.27 -9.46
N THR A 23 -1.71 4.97 -10.77
CA THR A 23 -0.95 5.75 -11.75
C THR A 23 -1.54 7.15 -11.91
N GLY A 24 -0.66 8.16 -11.96
CA GLY A 24 -1.07 9.56 -12.04
C GLY A 24 -1.58 10.10 -10.71
N VAL A 25 -2.25 11.26 -10.74
CA VAL A 25 -2.64 12.01 -9.53
C VAL A 25 -4.14 12.30 -9.48
N THR A 26 -4.96 11.62 -10.28
CA THR A 26 -6.40 11.93 -10.42
C THR A 26 -7.20 11.77 -9.13
N ASN A 27 -6.73 10.95 -8.18
CA ASN A 27 -7.33 10.79 -6.86
C ASN A 27 -6.96 11.91 -5.87
N TRP A 28 -6.09 12.83 -6.29
CA TRP A 28 -5.57 13.94 -5.49
C TRP A 28 -5.77 15.26 -6.22
N THR A 29 -6.56 16.16 -5.62
CA THR A 29 -6.84 17.47 -6.22
C THR A 29 -5.80 18.49 -5.75
N ALA A 30 -5.04 19.04 -6.71
CA ALA A 30 -4.11 20.14 -6.46
C ALA A 30 -4.87 21.43 -6.14
N ALA A 31 -4.43 22.14 -5.10
CA ALA A 31 -4.93 23.48 -4.76
C ALA A 31 -3.84 24.26 -4.02
N GLY A 32 -3.95 25.57 -3.92
CA GLY A 32 -2.97 26.36 -3.17
C GLY A 32 -3.39 27.80 -2.94
N THR A 33 -2.53 28.53 -2.22
CA THR A 33 -2.58 29.99 -2.07
C THR A 33 -1.49 30.60 -2.95
N GLY A 34 -1.84 31.61 -3.74
CA GLY A 34 -0.91 32.28 -4.66
C GLY A 34 -0.63 31.53 -5.97
N GLY A 35 -0.93 30.24 -6.03
CA GLY A 35 -0.78 29.38 -7.21
C GLY A 35 -1.40 27.99 -6.98
N THR A 36 -1.22 27.09 -7.95
CA THR A 36 -1.61 25.68 -7.83
C THR A 36 -0.33 24.82 -7.89
N PRO A 37 -0.05 23.99 -6.88
CA PRO A 37 1.14 23.17 -6.86
C PRO A 37 1.12 22.12 -7.96
N THR A 38 2.31 21.67 -8.36
CA THR A 38 2.43 20.50 -9.22
C THR A 38 2.38 19.24 -8.38
N LEU A 39 1.47 18.32 -8.72
CA LEU A 39 1.40 16.98 -8.14
C LEU A 39 1.98 15.98 -9.13
N ALA A 40 2.79 15.05 -8.63
CA ALA A 40 3.30 13.95 -9.45
C ALA A 40 3.49 12.69 -8.60
N LYS A 41 3.58 11.52 -9.26
CA LYS A 41 4.00 10.28 -8.61
C LYS A 41 5.50 10.11 -8.80
N SER A 42 6.22 9.86 -7.71
CA SER A 42 7.68 9.64 -7.71
C SER A 42 7.99 8.20 -7.36
N THR A 43 8.80 7.53 -8.18
CA THR A 43 9.35 6.19 -7.90
C THR A 43 10.76 6.26 -7.28
N ALA A 44 11.34 7.46 -7.16
CA ALA A 44 12.71 7.66 -6.67
C ALA A 44 12.77 7.90 -5.14
N THR A 45 11.73 8.51 -4.57
CA THR A 45 11.66 8.84 -3.14
C THR A 45 10.46 8.13 -2.52
N VAL A 46 10.65 6.87 -2.14
CA VAL A 46 9.59 5.97 -1.70
C VAL A 46 10.03 5.26 -0.43
N ARG A 47 9.11 5.06 0.50
CA ARG A 47 9.32 4.31 1.74
C ARG A 47 8.59 2.98 1.74
N HIS A 48 7.32 2.98 1.35
CA HIS A 48 6.47 1.81 1.26
C HIS A 48 5.86 1.69 -0.14
N GLY A 49 5.76 0.47 -0.65
CA GLY A 49 5.18 0.24 -1.98
C GLY A 49 6.12 0.63 -3.11
N LYS A 50 5.56 1.21 -4.19
CA LYS A 50 6.26 1.43 -5.47
C LYS A 50 6.48 2.91 -5.79
N GLN A 51 5.72 3.82 -5.19
CA GLN A 51 5.76 5.24 -5.50
C GLN A 51 5.19 6.07 -4.34
N SER A 52 5.56 7.35 -4.29
CA SER A 52 5.01 8.37 -3.40
C SER A 52 4.34 9.48 -4.22
N LEU A 53 3.51 10.30 -3.58
CA LEU A 53 2.97 11.53 -4.15
C LEU A 53 3.88 12.71 -3.81
N SER A 54 4.44 13.37 -4.81
CA SER A 54 5.18 14.61 -4.62
C SER A 54 4.27 15.83 -4.76
N ILE A 55 4.48 16.81 -3.89
CA ILE A 55 3.96 18.17 -4.04
C ILE A 55 5.15 19.09 -4.30
N THR A 56 5.08 19.87 -5.39
CA THR A 56 6.09 20.87 -5.73
C THR A 56 5.43 22.23 -5.86
N ASN A 57 5.78 23.14 -4.95
CA ASN A 57 5.37 24.53 -5.02
C ASN A 57 6.30 25.29 -5.98
N ASP A 58 5.74 26.15 -6.81
CA ASP A 58 6.53 27.11 -7.57
C ASP A 58 6.86 28.35 -6.72
N SER A 59 7.45 29.38 -7.33
CA SER A 59 7.81 30.62 -6.63
C SER A 59 6.61 31.51 -6.27
N SER A 60 5.43 31.22 -6.82
CA SER A 60 4.18 31.95 -6.60
C SER A 60 3.31 31.30 -5.52
N THR A 61 3.35 29.99 -5.40
CA THR A 61 2.56 29.16 -4.49
C THR A 61 3.14 29.26 -3.08
N THR A 62 2.49 30.02 -2.21
CA THR A 62 2.91 30.18 -0.80
C THR A 62 2.46 29.05 0.11
N LEU A 63 1.54 28.21 -0.36
CA LEU A 63 1.00 27.07 0.34
C LEU A 63 0.33 26.16 -0.70
N GLY A 64 0.80 24.92 -0.81
CA GLY A 64 0.30 23.93 -1.76
C GLY A 64 -0.36 22.75 -1.04
N TYR A 65 -1.44 22.24 -1.62
CA TYR A 65 -2.23 21.13 -1.12
C TYR A 65 -2.38 20.04 -2.18
N ALA A 66 -2.36 18.79 -1.73
CA ALA A 66 -3.00 17.66 -2.39
C ALA A 66 -4.19 17.22 -1.53
N LYS A 67 -5.41 17.43 -2.05
CA LYS A 67 -6.65 17.09 -1.35
C LYS A 67 -7.15 15.73 -1.79
N SER A 68 -7.41 14.85 -0.83
CA SER A 68 -8.12 13.59 -1.10
C SER A 68 -9.58 13.81 -1.50
N ALA A 69 -10.21 12.78 -2.06
CA ALA A 69 -11.66 12.73 -2.19
C ALA A 69 -12.34 12.78 -0.80
N SER A 70 -13.54 13.35 -0.73
CA SER A 70 -14.30 13.41 0.52
C SER A 70 -14.70 12.02 1.00
N MET A 71 -14.50 11.76 2.28
CA MET A 71 -14.92 10.55 2.97
C MET A 71 -16.09 10.88 3.89
N ASN A 72 -17.17 10.11 3.80
CA ASN A 72 -18.28 10.24 4.75
C ASN A 72 -17.81 9.81 6.15
N MET A 73 -18.01 10.70 7.12
CA MET A 73 -17.57 10.49 8.50
C MET A 73 -18.56 11.16 9.43
N GLN A 74 -19.20 10.35 10.28
CA GLN A 74 -20.18 10.87 11.22
C GLN A 74 -19.53 11.81 12.25
N GLY A 75 -20.24 12.86 12.66
CA GLY A 75 -19.83 13.75 13.72
C GLY A 75 -19.61 13.04 15.06
N GLY A 76 -18.60 13.49 15.82
CA GLY A 76 -18.20 12.85 17.08
C GLY A 76 -17.40 11.55 16.91
N THR A 77 -17.05 11.17 15.68
CA THR A 77 -16.26 9.98 15.43
C THR A 77 -14.80 10.22 15.81
N HIS A 78 -14.23 9.32 16.60
CA HIS A 78 -12.78 9.30 16.83
C HIS A 78 -12.07 8.72 15.61
N VAL A 79 -11.11 9.46 15.07
CA VAL A 79 -10.39 9.15 13.85
C VAL A 79 -8.89 9.20 14.12
N LEU A 80 -8.15 8.25 13.57
CA LEU A 80 -6.69 8.29 13.53
C LEU A 80 -6.25 8.75 12.13
N VAL A 81 -5.18 9.55 12.09
CA VAL A 81 -4.57 10.02 10.84
C VAL A 81 -3.08 9.75 10.91
N SER A 82 -2.52 9.18 9.84
CA SER A 82 -1.09 8.85 9.75
C SER A 82 -0.58 9.02 8.33
N CYS A 83 0.62 9.55 8.20
CA CYS A 83 1.30 9.71 6.92
C CYS A 83 2.82 9.71 7.13
N ASP A 84 3.55 8.95 6.32
CA ASP A 84 5.00 9.11 6.21
C ASP A 84 5.31 10.08 5.08
N VAL A 85 6.15 11.07 5.40
CA VAL A 85 6.58 12.11 4.48
C VAL A 85 8.10 12.22 4.43
N PHE A 86 8.65 12.41 3.24
CA PHE A 86 10.03 12.83 3.04
C PHE A 86 10.07 14.32 2.74
N ILE A 87 10.79 15.06 3.58
CA ILE A 87 10.94 16.51 3.49
C ILE A 87 12.33 16.82 2.93
N THR A 88 12.43 17.55 1.82
CA THR A 88 13.74 17.96 1.28
C THR A 88 14.39 19.07 2.11
N ALA A 89 15.68 19.28 1.88
CA ALA A 89 16.47 20.20 2.68
C ALA A 89 15.98 21.65 2.51
N GLY A 90 15.59 22.28 3.63
CA GLY A 90 15.06 23.65 3.64
C GLY A 90 13.54 23.74 3.60
N ASP A 91 12.85 22.63 3.40
CA ASP A 91 11.40 22.59 3.26
C ASP A 91 10.71 22.11 4.54
N SER A 92 9.38 22.11 4.54
CA SER A 92 8.57 21.55 5.62
C SER A 92 7.35 20.82 5.06
N ALA A 93 6.68 20.02 5.87
CA ALA A 93 5.47 19.32 5.47
C ALA A 93 4.41 19.40 6.55
N LYS A 94 3.15 19.35 6.12
CA LYS A 94 1.99 19.33 6.99
C LYS A 94 0.93 18.37 6.47
N ILE A 95 0.20 17.76 7.39
CA ILE A 95 -1.05 17.06 7.07
C ILE A 95 -2.17 17.67 7.91
N THR A 96 -3.36 17.77 7.32
CA THR A 96 -4.55 18.31 7.97
C THR A 96 -5.72 17.35 7.75
N LEU A 97 -6.44 17.03 8.83
CA LEU A 97 -7.79 16.49 8.70
C LEU A 97 -8.75 17.67 8.60
N TYR A 98 -9.42 17.78 7.47
CA TYR A 98 -10.30 18.90 7.14
C TYR A 98 -11.76 18.47 7.19
N ASP A 99 -12.58 19.20 7.94
CA ASP A 99 -14.04 19.09 7.95
C ASP A 99 -14.59 19.79 6.72
N VAL A 100 -15.03 19.01 5.73
CA VAL A 100 -15.59 19.53 4.48
C VAL A 100 -16.93 20.20 4.73
N THR A 101 -17.74 19.62 5.63
CA THR A 101 -19.09 20.12 5.97
C THR A 101 -19.02 21.52 6.55
N ASN A 102 -18.10 21.76 7.47
CA ASN A 102 -17.97 23.04 8.18
C ASN A 102 -16.84 23.93 7.64
N SER A 103 -16.14 23.48 6.58
CA SER A 103 -15.02 24.20 5.95
C SER A 103 -13.92 24.62 6.94
N ALA A 104 -13.54 23.71 7.83
CA ALA A 104 -12.58 24.01 8.89
C ALA A 104 -11.55 22.88 9.08
N ALA A 105 -10.33 23.22 9.48
CA ALA A 105 -9.37 22.22 9.94
C ALA A 105 -9.84 21.64 11.28
N ILE A 106 -9.84 20.31 11.40
CA ILE A 106 -10.14 19.58 12.64
C ILE A 106 -8.87 19.49 13.48
N ASP A 107 -7.78 19.02 12.88
CA ASP A 107 -6.48 18.87 13.51
C ASP A 107 -5.37 18.77 12.46
N THR A 108 -4.13 19.01 12.88
CA THR A 108 -2.96 19.08 12.00
C THR A 108 -1.73 18.44 12.63
N ALA A 109 -0.84 17.94 11.79
CA ALA A 109 0.53 17.60 12.16
C ALA A 109 1.51 18.27 11.21
N VAL A 110 2.64 18.74 11.73
CA VAL A 110 3.63 19.55 11.01
C VAL A 110 5.03 19.06 11.37
N ALA A 111 5.92 19.03 10.37
CA ALA A 111 7.34 18.82 10.60
C ALA A 111 8.16 19.73 9.69
N ALA A 112 9.30 20.18 10.19
CA ALA A 112 10.30 20.94 9.43
C ALA A 112 11.66 20.22 9.33
N GLY A 113 11.74 18.99 9.85
CA GLY A 113 12.95 18.18 9.80
C GLY A 113 13.17 17.56 8.41
N THR A 114 14.39 17.69 7.86
CA THR A 114 14.77 17.03 6.61
C THR A 114 14.81 15.51 6.75
N GLY A 115 14.33 14.81 5.72
CA GLY A 115 14.30 13.35 5.65
C GLY A 115 12.92 12.77 5.92
N TRP A 116 12.88 11.48 6.23
CA TRP A 116 11.63 10.77 6.53
C TRP A 116 11.12 11.07 7.93
N VAL A 117 9.86 11.47 8.01
CA VAL A 117 9.12 11.75 9.25
C VAL A 117 7.74 11.09 9.17
N THR A 118 7.26 10.57 10.30
CA THR A 118 5.87 10.12 10.45
C THR A 118 5.07 11.25 11.08
N LEU A 119 4.05 11.74 10.38
CA LEU A 119 3.05 12.66 10.89
C LEU A 119 1.83 11.86 11.37
N TYR A 120 1.44 12.04 12.63
CA TYR A 120 0.38 11.23 13.23
C TYR A 120 -0.38 11.99 14.31
N PHE A 121 -1.71 11.92 14.26
CA PHE A 121 -2.58 12.37 15.34
C PHE A 121 -3.86 11.54 15.41
N ALA A 122 -4.57 11.65 16.52
CA ALA A 122 -5.90 11.06 16.68
C ALA A 122 -6.83 12.08 17.33
N VAL A 123 -7.98 12.31 16.71
CA VAL A 123 -8.89 13.40 17.05
C VAL A 123 -10.35 12.97 16.92
N SER A 124 -11.26 13.67 17.59
CA SER A 124 -12.70 13.53 17.36
C SER A 124 -13.18 14.52 16.30
N THR A 125 -13.97 14.06 15.34
CA THR A 125 -14.67 14.98 14.43
C THR A 125 -15.68 15.83 15.21
N PRO A 126 -15.90 17.10 14.81
CA PRO A 126 -16.97 17.92 15.37
C PRO A 126 -18.35 17.25 15.26
N ALA A 127 -19.28 17.57 16.16
CA ALA A 127 -20.61 16.95 16.18
C ALA A 127 -21.43 17.20 14.89
N THR A 128 -21.17 18.29 14.18
CA THR A 128 -21.82 18.69 12.93
C THR A 128 -21.04 18.26 11.68
N CYS A 129 -19.96 17.48 11.83
CA CYS A 129 -19.19 16.97 10.70
C CYS A 129 -19.93 15.80 10.04
N GLU A 130 -19.99 15.80 8.72
CA GLU A 130 -20.56 14.70 7.92
C GLU A 130 -19.56 14.15 6.91
N GLN A 131 -18.58 14.97 6.51
CA GLN A 131 -17.54 14.62 5.56
C GLN A 131 -16.19 15.18 5.97
N VAL A 132 -15.15 14.38 5.75
CA VAL A 132 -13.76 14.78 5.98
C VAL A 132 -12.90 14.56 4.74
N GLN A 133 -11.82 15.31 4.65
CA GLN A 133 -10.71 15.09 3.72
C GLN A 133 -9.40 15.10 4.50
N ILE A 134 -8.43 14.31 4.05
CA ILE A 134 -7.03 14.59 4.40
C ILE A 134 -6.43 15.50 3.34
N TRP A 135 -5.75 16.56 3.79
CA TRP A 135 -4.95 17.45 2.96
C TRP A 135 -3.48 17.19 3.28
N LEU A 136 -2.71 16.86 2.25
CA LEU A 136 -1.26 16.78 2.32
C LEU A 136 -0.71 18.13 1.85
N GLU A 137 0.22 18.73 2.59
CA GLU A 137 0.56 20.14 2.40
C GLU A 137 2.07 20.38 2.34
N ALA A 138 2.45 21.22 1.38
CA ALA A 138 3.76 21.88 1.25
C ALA A 138 3.56 23.36 1.65
N PRO A 139 3.97 23.78 2.86
CA PRO A 139 3.52 25.03 3.46
C PRO A 139 4.26 26.30 3.03
N ALA A 140 5.32 26.21 2.23
CA ALA A 140 6.08 27.37 1.77
C ALA A 140 6.43 27.32 0.28
N LYS A 141 6.85 28.48 -0.25
CA LYS A 141 7.27 28.63 -1.64
C LYS A 141 8.47 27.75 -1.95
N SER A 142 8.47 27.18 -3.16
CA SER A 142 9.54 26.29 -3.62
C SER A 142 9.69 24.98 -2.84
N ASP A 143 8.84 24.70 -1.85
CA ASP A 143 8.87 23.44 -1.11
C ASP A 143 8.67 22.25 -2.06
N VAL A 144 9.45 21.19 -1.82
CA VAL A 144 9.27 19.89 -2.46
C VAL A 144 9.13 18.82 -1.37
N VAL A 145 8.02 18.10 -1.37
CA VAL A 145 7.75 17.09 -0.35
C VAL A 145 7.13 15.85 -0.96
N TYR A 146 7.43 14.68 -0.39
CA TYR A 146 6.99 13.39 -0.91
C TYR A 146 6.23 12.62 0.16
N PHE A 147 4.94 12.35 -0.08
CA PHE A 147 4.06 11.63 0.82
C PHE A 147 3.87 10.20 0.35
N ASP A 148 4.18 9.23 1.21
CA ASP A 148 4.28 7.83 0.82
C ASP A 148 2.96 7.06 1.01
N HIS A 149 2.22 7.35 2.09
CA HIS A 149 0.88 6.82 2.32
C HIS A 149 0.05 7.80 3.13
N ALA A 150 -1.27 7.70 3.06
CA ALA A 150 -2.21 8.48 3.84
C ALA A 150 -3.27 7.55 4.45
N ILE A 151 -3.21 7.37 5.76
CA ILE A 151 -4.17 6.60 6.54
C ILE A 151 -5.12 7.58 7.23
N VAL A 152 -6.41 7.43 6.95
CA VAL A 152 -7.50 8.00 7.75
C VAL A 152 -8.42 6.85 8.13
N TRP A 153 -8.59 6.61 9.43
CA TRP A 153 -9.37 5.47 9.91
C TRP A 153 -10.21 5.79 11.15
N PRO A 154 -11.53 5.53 11.15
CA PRO A 154 -12.37 5.60 12.34
C PRO A 154 -11.94 4.54 13.36
N THR A 155 -11.74 4.92 14.62
CA THR A 155 -11.18 3.99 15.63
C THR A 155 -12.15 2.88 16.05
N ASN A 156 -13.43 3.02 15.74
CA ASN A 156 -14.48 2.04 16.04
C ASN A 156 -14.99 1.31 14.79
N ASP A 157 -14.36 1.54 13.63
CA ASP A 157 -14.65 0.76 12.43
C ASP A 157 -13.69 -0.43 12.35
N PHE A 158 -14.26 -1.63 12.38
CA PHE A 158 -13.53 -2.90 12.36
C PHE A 158 -13.65 -3.62 11.02
N LEU A 159 -14.30 -3.01 10.03
CA LEU A 159 -14.48 -3.60 8.71
C LEU A 159 -13.56 -2.90 7.72
N ILE A 160 -12.64 -3.66 7.16
CA ILE A 160 -11.73 -3.22 6.10
C ILE A 160 -12.27 -3.77 4.79
N ASP A 161 -12.66 -2.87 3.89
CA ASP A 161 -12.98 -3.22 2.52
C ASP A 161 -11.71 -3.71 1.80
N PRO A 162 -11.83 -4.69 0.90
CA PRO A 162 -10.69 -5.17 0.12
C PRO A 162 -10.12 -3.99 -0.68
N LEU A 163 -8.84 -3.74 -0.49
CA LEU A 163 -8.11 -2.65 -1.15
C LEU A 163 -7.82 -3.08 -2.60
N SER A 164 -7.67 -2.13 -3.53
CA SER A 164 -7.63 -2.39 -4.98
C SER A 164 -6.61 -3.42 -5.47
N ASN A 165 -5.61 -3.76 -4.65
CA ASN A 165 -4.54 -4.71 -4.98
C ASN A 165 -4.68 -6.05 -4.24
N ILE A 166 -5.73 -6.21 -3.43
CA ILE A 166 -6.07 -7.43 -2.70
C ILE A 166 -7.48 -7.79 -3.15
N GLU A 167 -7.57 -8.73 -4.08
CA GLU A 167 -8.84 -9.14 -4.66
C GLU A 167 -9.61 -10.06 -3.69
N TYR A 168 -8.87 -10.85 -2.90
CA TYR A 168 -9.47 -11.83 -2.02
C TYR A 168 -8.98 -11.71 -0.57
N GLY A 169 -9.90 -11.77 0.39
CA GLY A 169 -9.55 -11.74 1.81
C GLY A 169 -8.58 -12.85 2.26
N HIS A 170 -8.51 -13.96 1.50
CA HIS A 170 -7.58 -15.05 1.80
C HIS A 170 -6.12 -14.69 1.49
N GLU A 171 -5.85 -13.70 0.65
CA GLU A 171 -4.50 -13.19 0.34
C GLU A 171 -3.86 -12.51 1.55
N VAL A 172 -4.69 -12.03 2.47
CA VAL A 172 -4.23 -11.43 3.72
C VAL A 172 -3.64 -12.50 4.64
N GLU A 173 -2.43 -12.22 5.12
CA GLU A 173 -1.71 -13.06 6.08
C GLU A 173 -1.99 -12.62 7.51
N ARG A 174 -1.91 -11.30 7.77
CA ARG A 174 -2.04 -10.69 9.10
C ARG A 174 -2.28 -9.19 9.02
N ILE A 175 -2.86 -8.64 10.08
CA ILE A 175 -2.93 -7.19 10.32
C ILE A 175 -1.75 -6.79 11.21
N VAL A 176 -0.99 -5.81 10.76
CA VAL A 176 0.21 -5.31 11.41
C VAL A 176 0.15 -3.80 11.58
N TYR A 177 1.08 -3.24 12.34
CA TYR A 177 1.35 -1.81 12.38
C TYR A 177 2.85 -1.57 12.35
N PHE A 178 3.26 -0.40 11.85
CA PHE A 178 4.65 0.03 11.94
C PHE A 178 4.83 0.87 13.21
N PRO A 179 5.71 0.45 14.14
CA PRO A 179 5.99 1.24 15.32
C PRO A 179 6.47 2.66 14.97
N ARG A 180 5.87 3.65 15.62
CA ARG A 180 6.30 5.05 15.54
C ARG A 180 7.54 5.22 16.40
N GLY A 181 8.55 5.93 15.89
CA GLY A 181 9.73 6.26 16.66
C GLY A 181 9.46 7.38 17.67
N ARG A 182 10.56 7.95 18.19
CA ARG A 182 10.48 9.04 19.17
C ARG A 182 9.72 10.24 18.59
N ALA A 183 8.95 10.92 19.43
CA ALA A 183 8.39 12.23 19.08
C ALA A 183 9.52 13.21 18.72
N LEU A 184 9.29 13.99 17.68
CA LEU A 184 10.12 15.14 17.32
C LEU A 184 9.64 16.36 18.09
N SER A 185 10.56 17.27 18.37
CA SER A 185 10.28 18.44 19.21
C SER A 185 11.14 19.64 18.81
N ALA A 186 11.60 19.70 17.56
CA ALA A 186 12.25 20.91 17.08
C ALA A 186 11.21 22.01 16.89
N THR A 187 11.65 23.26 16.81
CA THR A 187 10.75 24.39 16.54
C THR A 187 10.01 24.16 15.22
N GLY A 188 8.68 24.13 15.27
CA GLY A 188 7.82 23.89 14.11
C GLY A 188 7.34 22.44 13.96
N ASP A 189 7.84 21.51 14.78
CA ASP A 189 7.30 20.15 14.84
C ASP A 189 6.07 20.11 15.76
N ASP A 190 5.00 19.48 15.27
CA ASP A 190 3.79 19.17 16.04
C ASP A 190 3.21 17.85 15.54
N ASN A 191 2.87 16.94 16.45
CA ASN A 191 2.37 15.60 16.11
C ASN A 191 3.27 14.85 15.10
N ALA A 192 4.58 15.09 15.20
CA ALA A 192 5.61 14.53 14.32
C ALA A 192 6.51 13.55 15.07
N TYR A 193 6.89 12.47 14.39
CA TYR A 193 7.65 11.37 14.96
C TYR A 193 8.76 10.95 14.02
N ALA A 194 9.93 10.62 14.58
CA ALA A 194 10.97 9.94 13.81
C ALA A 194 10.42 8.59 13.34
N VAL A 195 10.80 8.16 12.14
CA VAL A 195 10.42 6.81 11.73
C VAL A 195 11.35 5.80 12.40
N GLU A 196 10.78 4.79 13.08
CA GLU A 196 11.56 3.85 13.90
C GLU A 196 12.44 2.92 13.04
N GLY A 197 12.01 2.62 11.81
CA GLY A 197 12.73 1.74 10.88
C GLY A 197 12.72 0.26 11.27
N ARG A 198 11.89 -0.13 12.23
CA ARG A 198 11.73 -1.53 12.66
C ARG A 198 10.76 -2.29 11.75
N ALA A 199 10.86 -3.62 11.81
CA ALA A 199 9.91 -4.51 11.16
C ALA A 199 8.49 -4.28 11.70
N PRO A 200 7.45 -4.49 10.87
CA PRO A 200 6.07 -4.33 11.30
C PRO A 200 5.71 -5.33 12.39
N GLU A 201 4.99 -4.87 13.42
CA GLU A 201 4.56 -5.68 14.54
C GLU A 201 3.13 -6.18 14.35
N PHE A 202 2.84 -7.38 14.88
CA PHE A 202 1.49 -7.92 14.87
C PHE A 202 0.54 -6.99 15.62
N TYR A 203 -0.61 -6.69 15.00
CA TYR A 203 -1.62 -5.83 15.61
C TYR A 203 -2.83 -6.63 16.09
N ALA A 204 -3.51 -7.31 15.17
CA ALA A 204 -4.78 -7.97 15.46
C ALA A 204 -4.99 -9.20 14.58
N HIS A 205 -5.84 -10.10 15.06
CA HIS A 205 -6.39 -11.18 14.25
C HIS A 205 -7.53 -10.64 13.38
N PHE A 206 -7.90 -11.40 12.36
CA PHE A 206 -9.02 -11.05 11.49
C PHE A 206 -9.83 -12.29 11.11
N LYS A 207 -11.07 -12.07 10.68
CA LYS A 207 -11.90 -13.03 9.98
C LYS A 207 -12.25 -12.46 8.62
N ILE A 208 -12.51 -13.33 7.67
CA ILE A 208 -13.06 -12.95 6.38
C ILE A 208 -14.57 -13.08 6.51
N ASP A 209 -15.27 -11.97 6.34
CA ASP A 209 -16.71 -11.96 6.21
C ASP A 209 -17.05 -11.99 4.72
N ARG A 210 -17.78 -13.03 4.31
CA ARG A 210 -18.14 -13.25 2.92
C ARG A 210 -19.64 -13.11 2.76
N ASP A 211 -20.04 -12.10 2.00
CA ASP A 211 -21.42 -11.89 1.59
C ASP A 211 -21.45 -11.71 0.06
N ASP A 212 -21.90 -12.74 -0.65
CA ASP A 212 -21.93 -12.74 -2.12
C ASP A 212 -22.98 -11.78 -2.70
N SER A 213 -23.83 -11.16 -1.86
CA SER A 213 -24.80 -10.15 -2.28
C SER A 213 -24.26 -8.72 -2.20
N ASP A 214 -23.13 -8.51 -1.53
CA ASP A 214 -22.51 -7.20 -1.35
C ASP A 214 -21.67 -6.79 -2.56
N VAL A 215 -21.57 -5.47 -2.77
CA VAL A 215 -20.68 -4.88 -3.81
C VAL A 215 -19.21 -5.31 -3.58
N ASN A 216 -18.82 -5.47 -2.31
CA ASN A 216 -17.52 -5.99 -1.89
C ASN A 216 -17.71 -7.29 -1.11
N PRO A 217 -17.68 -8.46 -1.77
CA PRO A 217 -18.07 -9.72 -1.14
C PRO A 217 -17.02 -10.29 -0.17
N HIS A 218 -15.86 -9.63 -0.02
CA HIS A 218 -14.75 -10.11 0.80
C HIS A 218 -14.28 -9.03 1.76
N ARG A 219 -15.01 -8.79 2.85
CA ARG A 219 -14.60 -7.85 3.89
C ARG A 219 -13.70 -8.52 4.91
N ILE A 220 -12.71 -7.76 5.39
CA ILE A 220 -11.81 -8.20 6.45
C ILE A 220 -12.33 -7.60 7.76
N GLN A 221 -12.80 -8.46 8.66
CA GLN A 221 -13.24 -8.06 9.99
C GLN A 221 -12.10 -8.19 11.00
N VAL A 222 -11.69 -7.07 11.57
CA VAL A 222 -10.70 -7.04 12.66
C VAL A 222 -11.32 -7.62 13.94
N ILE A 223 -10.64 -8.55 14.59
CA ILE A 223 -11.11 -9.21 15.81
C ILE A 223 -10.05 -9.21 16.92
N GLY A 224 -10.51 -9.36 18.17
CA GLY A 224 -9.63 -9.43 19.34
C GLY A 224 -9.20 -8.07 19.89
N VAL A 225 -9.68 -6.97 19.31
CA VAL A 225 -9.45 -5.60 19.77
C VAL A 225 -10.77 -4.89 20.05
N LYS A 226 -10.79 -3.99 21.03
CA LYS A 226 -11.99 -3.20 21.39
C LYS A 226 -12.05 -1.84 20.69
N LYS A 227 -10.92 -1.36 20.16
CA LYS A 227 -10.74 -0.08 19.49
C LYS A 227 -9.46 -0.15 18.66
N ILE A 228 -9.46 0.48 17.50
CA ILE A 228 -8.26 0.67 16.69
C ILE A 228 -7.43 1.82 17.29
N THR A 229 -6.17 1.53 17.60
CA THR A 229 -5.25 2.40 18.34
C THR A 229 -3.96 2.67 17.59
N GLN A 230 -3.74 1.99 16.47
CA GLN A 230 -2.55 2.13 15.63
C GLN A 230 -2.97 2.24 14.15
N PRO A 231 -2.19 2.94 13.32
CA PRO A 231 -2.37 2.89 11.87
C PRO A 231 -2.16 1.46 11.38
N MET A 232 -3.22 0.85 10.87
CA MET A 232 -3.22 -0.55 10.46
C MET A 232 -2.66 -0.73 9.06
N TRP A 233 -1.97 -1.85 8.87
CA TRP A 233 -1.48 -2.32 7.59
C TRP A 233 -1.87 -3.78 7.40
N LEU A 234 -2.26 -4.11 6.18
CA LEU A 234 -2.46 -5.49 5.76
C LEU A 234 -1.15 -6.01 5.20
N LYS A 235 -0.64 -7.11 5.77
CA LYS A 235 0.38 -7.91 5.10
C LYS A 235 -0.35 -8.96 4.26
N ALA A 236 -0.21 -8.88 2.95
CA ALA A 236 -0.86 -9.75 1.99
C ALA A 236 0.13 -10.37 1.00
N TRP A 237 -0.29 -11.43 0.33
CA TRP A 237 0.41 -12.03 -0.80
C TRP A 237 -0.37 -11.71 -2.06
N VAL A 238 0.25 -10.96 -2.97
CA VAL A 238 -0.39 -10.55 -4.22
C VAL A 238 0.37 -11.13 -5.40
N ASP A 239 -0.36 -11.38 -6.48
CA ASP A 239 0.24 -11.89 -7.70
C ASP A 239 1.18 -10.85 -8.32
N TYR A 240 2.24 -11.33 -8.97
CA TYR A 240 3.07 -10.45 -9.79
C TYR A 240 2.25 -9.89 -10.96
N SER A 241 2.46 -8.61 -11.26
CA SER A 241 1.95 -8.03 -12.51
C SER A 241 2.49 -8.81 -13.72
N ILE A 242 1.64 -9.01 -14.73
CA ILE A 242 2.00 -9.73 -15.95
C ILE A 242 3.21 -9.05 -16.59
N MET A 243 4.27 -9.83 -16.84
CA MET A 243 5.39 -9.39 -17.67
C MET A 243 4.92 -9.36 -19.12
N SER A 244 4.50 -8.17 -19.57
CA SER A 244 3.80 -8.03 -20.86
C SER A 244 4.73 -7.69 -22.02
N VAL A 245 5.89 -7.11 -21.73
CA VAL A 245 6.87 -6.63 -22.72
C VAL A 245 8.30 -6.67 -22.16
N ASP A 246 9.31 -6.69 -23.04
CA ASP A 246 10.73 -6.73 -22.64
C ASP A 246 11.21 -5.49 -21.87
N THR A 247 10.47 -4.38 -21.97
CA THR A 247 10.76 -3.12 -21.26
C THR A 247 10.01 -3.00 -19.92
N ASP A 248 9.34 -4.06 -19.48
CA ASP A 248 8.54 -4.04 -18.25
C ASP A 248 9.44 -3.84 -17.02
N THR A 249 9.01 -2.96 -16.12
CA THR A 249 9.72 -2.65 -14.85
C THR A 249 9.24 -3.51 -13.68
N THR A 250 8.47 -4.58 -13.93
CA THR A 250 7.97 -5.47 -12.89
C THR A 250 9.13 -6.11 -12.10
N PHE A 251 9.16 -5.84 -10.80
CA PHE A 251 10.20 -6.30 -9.87
C PHE A 251 10.03 -7.78 -9.48
N ALA A 252 10.38 -8.73 -10.35
CA ALA A 252 10.42 -10.15 -9.99
C ALA A 252 11.84 -10.65 -9.71
N ASN A 253 11.95 -11.78 -8.99
CA ASN A 253 13.22 -12.44 -8.80
C ASN A 253 13.76 -12.96 -10.14
N LYS A 254 14.91 -12.44 -10.58
CA LYS A 254 15.54 -12.76 -11.87
C LYS A 254 15.76 -14.26 -12.06
N ASP A 255 16.22 -14.96 -11.02
CA ASP A 255 16.56 -16.38 -11.12
C ASP A 255 15.29 -17.22 -11.27
N ILE A 256 14.21 -16.86 -10.59
CA ILE A 256 12.91 -17.53 -10.77
C ILE A 256 12.39 -17.33 -12.20
N VAL A 257 12.40 -16.10 -12.69
CA VAL A 257 11.90 -15.77 -14.05
C VAL A 257 12.71 -16.52 -15.10
N LEU A 258 14.04 -16.47 -15.02
CA LEU A 258 14.93 -17.10 -16.00
C LEU A 258 14.74 -18.62 -16.02
N ASN A 259 14.75 -19.27 -14.86
CA ASN A 259 14.66 -20.72 -14.79
C ASN A 259 13.28 -21.25 -15.17
N LEU A 260 12.19 -20.57 -14.78
CA LEU A 260 10.85 -20.95 -15.20
C LEU A 260 10.65 -20.74 -16.70
N ALA A 261 11.09 -19.60 -17.25
CA ALA A 261 11.00 -19.35 -18.69
C ALA A 261 11.81 -20.36 -19.51
N ALA A 262 13.03 -20.69 -19.05
CA ALA A 262 13.85 -21.71 -19.69
C ALA A 262 13.23 -23.11 -19.60
N ALA A 263 12.63 -23.47 -18.45
CA ALA A 263 11.93 -24.73 -18.28
C ALA A 263 10.71 -24.84 -19.21
N ASP A 264 9.92 -23.77 -19.34
CA ASP A 264 8.76 -23.74 -20.23
C ASP A 264 9.19 -23.80 -21.71
N LEU A 265 10.30 -23.16 -22.09
CA LEU A 265 10.88 -23.31 -23.44
C LEU A 265 11.31 -24.76 -23.70
N LEU A 266 11.95 -25.41 -22.72
CA LEU A 266 12.38 -26.80 -22.84
C LEU A 266 11.20 -27.76 -22.93
N ASP A 267 10.11 -27.54 -22.21
CA ASP A 267 8.89 -28.34 -22.32
C ASP A 267 8.23 -28.17 -23.70
N ASN A 268 8.19 -26.94 -24.24
CA ASN A 268 7.71 -26.70 -25.60
C ASN A 268 8.60 -27.38 -26.66
N LEU A 269 9.91 -27.35 -26.48
CA LEU A 269 10.86 -28.06 -27.36
C LEU A 269 10.74 -29.59 -27.21
N ALA A 270 10.46 -30.08 -26.00
CA ALA A 270 10.22 -31.51 -25.75
C ALA A 270 8.97 -31.98 -26.49
N LEU A 271 7.87 -31.20 -26.43
CA LEU A 271 6.64 -31.47 -27.16
C LEU A 271 6.87 -31.49 -28.68
N ALA A 272 7.64 -30.53 -29.21
CA ALA A 272 8.01 -30.53 -30.62
C ALA A 272 8.86 -31.76 -31.01
N ALA A 273 9.81 -32.15 -30.16
CA ALA A 273 10.63 -33.34 -30.38
C ALA A 273 9.81 -34.65 -30.31
N GLU A 274 8.77 -34.70 -29.48
CA GLU A 274 7.83 -35.82 -29.41
C GLU A 274 7.01 -35.93 -30.71
N LEU A 275 6.51 -34.80 -31.22
CA LEU A 275 5.80 -34.72 -32.51
C LEU A 275 6.69 -35.13 -33.70
N ASP A 276 7.99 -34.84 -33.63
CA ASP A 276 9.00 -35.24 -34.62
C ASP A 276 9.51 -36.68 -34.45
N GLU A 277 8.89 -37.49 -33.59
CA GLU A 277 9.26 -38.88 -33.29
C GLU A 277 10.71 -39.04 -32.76
N ARG A 278 11.18 -38.06 -31.97
CA ARG A 278 12.51 -38.05 -31.33
C ARG A 278 12.42 -38.22 -29.81
N PRO A 279 12.01 -39.39 -29.30
CA PRO A 279 11.70 -39.59 -27.88
C PRO A 279 12.90 -39.37 -26.95
N SER A 280 14.12 -39.73 -27.38
CA SER A 280 15.34 -39.54 -26.57
C SER A 280 15.78 -38.07 -26.45
N ILE A 281 15.29 -37.19 -27.33
CA ILE A 281 15.52 -35.75 -27.24
C ILE A 281 14.45 -35.13 -26.35
N ALA A 282 13.18 -35.52 -26.54
CA ALA A 282 12.08 -35.10 -25.69
C ALA A 282 12.36 -35.40 -24.20
N GLU A 283 12.74 -36.65 -23.89
CA GLU A 283 13.06 -37.06 -22.51
C GLU A 283 14.17 -36.20 -21.87
N ARG A 284 15.24 -35.92 -22.62
CA ARG A 284 16.35 -35.07 -22.13
C ARG A 284 15.91 -33.64 -21.87
N MET A 285 15.06 -33.09 -22.73
CA MET A 285 14.54 -31.72 -22.58
C MET A 285 13.61 -31.62 -21.38
N THR A 286 12.70 -32.57 -21.19
CA THR A 286 11.82 -32.64 -20.01
C THR A 286 12.62 -32.81 -18.72
N LEU A 287 13.63 -33.69 -18.70
CA LEU A 287 14.51 -33.84 -17.53
C LEU A 287 15.22 -32.54 -17.18
N ARG A 288 15.76 -31.83 -18.19
CA ARG A 288 16.40 -30.54 -17.94
C ARG A 288 15.43 -29.47 -17.45
N ALA A 289 14.19 -29.45 -17.96
CA ALA A 289 13.15 -28.56 -17.46
C ALA A 289 12.82 -28.84 -15.98
N ILE A 290 12.77 -30.11 -15.58
CA ILE A 290 12.58 -30.52 -14.18
C ILE A 290 13.75 -30.05 -13.31
N GLU A 291 15.00 -30.25 -13.75
CA GLU A 291 16.19 -29.81 -13.01
C GLU A 291 16.17 -28.30 -12.76
N LEU A 292 15.87 -27.49 -13.78
CA LEU A 292 15.79 -26.04 -13.63
C LEU A 292 14.73 -25.62 -12.62
N ARG A 293 13.57 -26.28 -12.59
CA ARG A 293 12.52 -26.05 -11.60
C ARG A 293 12.95 -26.46 -10.19
N GLN A 294 13.71 -27.55 -10.05
CA GLN A 294 14.25 -28.01 -8.76
C GLN A 294 15.33 -27.07 -8.23
N GLU A 295 16.21 -26.55 -9.10
CA GLU A 295 17.27 -25.60 -8.74
C GLU A 295 16.68 -24.37 -8.03
N ILE A 296 15.53 -23.86 -8.49
CA ILE A 296 14.84 -22.72 -7.89
C ILE A 296 13.78 -23.07 -6.84
N PHE A 297 13.62 -24.35 -6.47
CA PHE A 297 12.54 -24.78 -5.57
C PHE A 297 12.58 -24.07 -4.20
N HIS A 298 13.80 -23.89 -3.67
CA HIS A 298 14.00 -23.19 -2.41
C HIS A 298 13.66 -21.70 -2.48
N LEU A 299 13.91 -21.06 -3.63
CA LEU A 299 13.53 -19.66 -3.88
C LEU A 299 12.03 -19.56 -4.07
N THR A 300 11.42 -20.41 -4.90
CA THR A 300 9.97 -20.37 -5.16
C THR A 300 9.15 -20.53 -3.88
N ARG A 301 9.58 -21.30 -2.87
CA ARG A 301 8.92 -21.33 -1.54
C ARG A 301 8.86 -19.97 -0.81
N GLN A 302 9.74 -19.03 -1.14
CA GLN A 302 9.72 -17.66 -0.60
C GLN A 302 8.80 -16.73 -1.40
N PHE A 303 8.45 -17.11 -2.63
CA PHE A 303 7.62 -16.36 -3.59
C PHE A 303 6.33 -17.10 -3.98
N THR A 304 5.97 -18.10 -3.17
CA THR A 304 4.69 -18.79 -3.22
C THR A 304 4.25 -18.99 -1.80
N ARG A 305 2.98 -18.68 -1.52
CA ARG A 305 2.42 -18.86 -0.20
C ARG A 305 2.45 -20.33 0.17
N GLU A 306 2.89 -20.66 1.38
CA GLU A 306 2.72 -22.03 1.88
C GLU A 306 1.21 -22.34 1.94
N PRO A 307 0.76 -23.46 1.32
CA PRO A 307 -0.66 -23.80 1.30
C PRO A 307 -1.18 -23.93 2.74
N LYS A 308 -2.14 -23.08 3.11
CA LYS A 308 -2.78 -23.10 4.42
C LYS A 308 -3.77 -24.26 4.49
N GLY A 309 -3.26 -25.49 4.61
CA GLY A 309 -4.05 -26.69 4.82
C GLY A 309 -4.97 -27.05 3.64
N ARG A 310 -5.21 -28.34 3.49
CA ARG A 310 -6.18 -28.85 2.52
C ARG A 310 -7.57 -28.40 2.96
N VAL A 311 -8.32 -27.73 2.09
CA VAL A 311 -9.78 -27.66 2.26
C VAL A 311 -10.28 -29.07 1.98
N ASP A 312 -10.45 -29.88 3.03
CA ASP A 312 -11.23 -31.10 2.92
C ASP A 312 -12.68 -30.68 2.69
N GLY A 313 -13.01 -30.50 1.41
CA GLY A 313 -14.40 -30.50 0.97
C GLY A 313 -14.99 -31.85 1.31
N SER A 314 -15.70 -31.94 2.43
CA SER A 314 -16.68 -33.00 2.60
C SER A 314 -17.80 -32.74 1.59
N PHE A 315 -17.65 -33.33 0.41
CA PHE A 315 -18.81 -33.64 -0.41
C PHE A 315 -19.70 -34.52 0.48
N ARG A 316 -20.85 -33.98 0.87
CA ARG A 316 -21.92 -34.78 1.45
C ARG A 316 -22.47 -35.64 0.31
N ASP A 317 -22.34 -36.96 0.46
CA ASP A 317 -23.17 -37.94 -0.23
C ASP A 317 -24.65 -37.76 0.15
#